data_AF-A0AAD6KVD1-F1
#
_entry.id   AF-A0AAD6KVD1-F1
#
_cell.length_a   1.000
_cell.length_b   1.000
_cell.length_c   1.000
_cell.angle_alpha   90.00
_cell.angle_beta   90.00
_cell.angle_gamma   90.00
#
_symmetry.space_group_name_H-M   'P 1'
#
loop_
_entity.id
_entity.type
_entity.pdbx_description
1 polymer ?
#
loop_
_entity_poly.entity_id
_entity_poly.type
_entity_poly.pdbx_seq_one_letter_code
_entity_poly.pdbx_strand_id
1 'polypeptide(L)'
;MAPGMPVDGIMSAAGKVSTVNTGYSKRAYVAFLAGNGDYVKGVVGLAKGLRRVKSAYPLVVAILPDVPEEHRDILRSQGCIVREIDPIYPPENQIQFAMAYYVINYSKLRIWNVSSTKFYRLHYN
;
A
#
# COMPACT_ATOMS: atom_id res chain seq x y z
N MET A 1 -2.00 5.88 35.21
CA MET A 1 -0.83 6.77 35.36
C MET A 1 0.41 5.89 35.18
N ALA A 2 1.07 6.01 34.03
CA ALA A 2 2.30 5.30 33.64
C ALA A 2 2.99 6.18 32.57
N PRO A 3 4.34 6.16 32.48
CA PRO A 3 5.17 7.37 32.46
C PRO A 3 5.30 8.03 31.08
N GLY A 4 5.59 9.33 31.10
CA GLY A 4 5.80 10.17 29.91
C GLY A 4 7.05 9.76 29.12
N MET A 5 6.91 9.72 27.80
CA MET A 5 8.03 9.56 26.88
C MET A 5 8.68 10.94 26.65
N PRO A 6 10.03 11.04 26.70
CA PRO A 6 10.72 12.28 26.37
C PRO A 6 10.62 12.54 24.86
N VAL A 7 10.22 13.77 24.52
CA VAL A 7 10.25 14.32 23.17
C VAL A 7 11.49 15.17 23.02
N ASP A 8 12.61 14.54 22.62
CA ASP A 8 13.80 15.30 22.25
C ASP A 8 14.03 15.17 20.74
N GLY A 9 13.72 16.27 20.06
CA GLY A 9 14.10 16.50 18.68
C GLY A 9 15.60 16.69 18.57
N ILE A 10 16.18 16.18 17.49
CA ILE A 10 17.50 16.59 17.03
C ILE A 10 17.32 17.12 15.60
N MET A 11 17.20 18.44 15.49
CA MET A 11 17.63 19.14 14.29
C MET A 11 19.16 19.11 14.29
N SER A 12 19.77 18.44 13.30
CA SER A 12 21.18 18.61 12.96
C SER A 12 21.29 19.30 11.62
N ALA A 13 21.85 20.50 11.65
CA ALA A 13 22.26 21.29 10.49
C ALA A 13 23.47 20.64 9.81
N ALA A 14 23.23 19.64 8.97
CA ALA A 14 24.12 19.22 7.89
C ALA A 14 23.32 18.25 6.99
N GLY A 15 23.20 18.59 5.70
CA GLY A 15 22.35 17.89 4.74
C GLY A 15 22.75 16.44 4.46
N LYS A 16 22.28 15.53 5.31
CA LYS A 16 22.01 14.13 4.95
C LYS A 16 20.70 13.73 5.61
N VAL A 17 19.66 13.61 4.78
CA VAL A 17 18.38 12.99 5.19
C VAL A 17 18.72 11.54 5.53
N SER A 18 18.96 11.29 6.81
CA SER A 18 18.98 9.94 7.37
C SER A 18 17.56 9.41 7.23
N THR A 19 17.34 8.61 6.20
CA THR A 19 16.18 7.73 6.09
C THR A 19 16.03 7.03 7.42
N VAL A 20 15.05 7.45 8.21
CA VAL A 20 14.64 6.75 9.42
C VAL A 20 14.21 5.37 8.93
N ASN A 21 15.11 4.40 9.08
CA ASN A 21 14.82 3.01 8.82
C ASN A 21 13.95 2.56 10.00
N THR A 22 12.68 2.98 9.99
CA THR A 22 11.67 2.48 10.89
C THR A 22 11.60 0.98 10.62
N GLY A 23 12.14 0.19 11.54
CA GLY A 23 12.12 -1.27 11.51
C GLY A 23 10.70 -1.82 11.62
N TYR A 24 9.82 -1.44 10.69
CA TYR A 24 8.56 -2.12 10.47
C TYR A 24 8.88 -3.48 9.87
N SER A 25 9.03 -4.41 10.80
CA SER A 25 9.15 -5.85 10.65
C SER A 25 8.20 -6.43 9.61
N LYS A 26 8.60 -6.54 8.33
CA LYS A 26 8.02 -7.41 7.28
C LYS A 26 6.48 -7.39 7.10
N ARG A 27 5.74 -6.46 7.71
CA ARG A 27 4.28 -6.50 7.88
C ARG A 27 3.69 -5.12 7.65
N ALA A 28 2.60 -5.09 6.90
CA ALA A 28 1.81 -3.90 6.62
C ALA A 28 0.34 -4.32 6.47
N TYR A 29 -0.57 -3.38 6.73
CA TYR A 29 -1.92 -3.49 6.19
C TYR A 29 -1.86 -3.13 4.73
N VAL A 30 -2.60 -3.86 3.89
CA VAL A 30 -2.67 -3.57 2.46
C VAL A 30 -4.10 -3.31 2.06
N ALA A 31 -4.32 -2.20 1.34
CA ALA A 31 -5.56 -1.91 0.64
C ALA A 31 -5.28 -1.85 -0.87
N PHE A 32 -6.31 -2.05 -1.67
CA PHE A 32 -6.24 -1.95 -3.12
C PHE A 32 -7.26 -0.92 -3.63
N LEU A 33 -6.83 -0.05 -4.55
CA LEU A 33 -7.65 0.99 -5.15
C LEU A 33 -7.48 0.98 -6.68
N ALA A 34 -8.59 1.08 -7.38
CA ALA A 34 -8.64 1.14 -8.84
C ALA A 34 -9.68 2.18 -9.28
N GLY A 35 -9.42 2.81 -10.42
CA GLY A 35 -10.30 3.78 -11.04
C GLY A 35 -10.46 5.12 -10.31
N ASN A 36 -11.39 5.93 -10.82
CA ASN A 36 -11.69 7.28 -10.36
C ASN A 36 -12.94 7.35 -9.46
N GLY A 37 -13.35 6.24 -8.87
CA GLY A 37 -14.53 6.18 -8.02
C GLY A 37 -14.28 6.68 -6.59
N ASP A 38 -15.35 6.73 -5.81
CA ASP A 38 -15.33 7.18 -4.41
C ASP A 38 -14.66 6.20 -3.43
N TYR A 39 -14.07 5.10 -3.90
CA TYR A 39 -13.40 4.11 -3.05
C TYR A 39 -12.20 4.70 -2.27
N VAL A 40 -11.64 5.82 -2.73
CA VAL A 40 -10.65 6.60 -1.97
C VAL A 40 -11.17 6.96 -0.56
N LYS A 41 -12.47 7.26 -0.41
CA LYS A 41 -13.10 7.62 0.87
C LYS A 41 -13.02 6.44 1.85
N GLY A 42 -13.18 5.22 1.36
CA GLY A 42 -13.03 4.00 2.16
C GLY A 42 -11.61 3.81 2.67
N VAL A 43 -10.60 4.00 1.80
CA VAL A 43 -9.19 3.88 2.19
C VAL A 43 -8.78 4.99 3.16
N VAL A 44 -9.27 6.22 2.97
CA VAL A 44 -9.07 7.32 3.92
C VAL A 44 -9.69 6.99 5.29
N GLY A 45 -10.90 6.42 5.31
CA GLY A 45 -11.54 5.94 6.53
C GLY A 45 -10.72 4.87 7.24
N LEU A 46 -10.18 3.91 6.49
CA LEU A 46 -9.28 2.88 7.01
C LEU A 46 -8.01 3.48 7.63
N ALA A 47 -7.35 4.40 6.91
CA ALA A 47 -6.14 5.08 7.41
C ALA A 47 -6.40 5.83 8.72
N LYS A 48 -7.50 6.57 8.80
CA LYS A 48 -7.95 7.28 10.02
C LYS A 48 -8.23 6.29 11.16
N GLY A 49 -8.89 5.16 10.86
CA GLY A 49 -9.18 4.11 11.83
C GLY A 49 -7.92 3.49 12.43
N LEU A 50 -6.96 3.10 11.59
CA LEU A 50 -5.67 2.54 12.01
C LEU A 50 -4.86 3.52 12.87
N ARG A 51 -4.86 4.80 12.49
CA ARG A 51 -4.21 5.85 13.28
C ARG A 51 -4.88 6.04 14.64
N ARG A 52 -6.21 6.04 14.70
CA ARG A 52 -6.97 6.18 15.95
C ARG A 52 -6.63 5.10 16.98
N VAL A 53 -6.42 3.86 16.52
CA VAL A 53 -6.06 2.72 17.39
C VAL A 53 -4.54 2.60 17.61
N LYS A 54 -3.74 3.57 17.14
CA LYS A 54 -2.27 3.55 17.21
C LYS A 54 -1.69 2.24 16.67
N SER A 55 -2.17 1.82 15.50
CA SER A 55 -1.74 0.59 14.84
C SER A 55 -0.22 0.54 14.71
N ALA A 56 0.35 -0.64 14.98
CA ALA A 56 1.79 -0.88 14.95
C ALA A 56 2.37 -1.00 13.53
N TYR A 57 1.53 -1.14 12.51
CA TYR A 57 1.96 -1.38 11.13
C TYR A 57 1.45 -0.29 10.18
N PRO A 58 2.23 0.07 9.14
CA PRO A 58 1.81 1.05 8.15
C PRO A 58 0.69 0.51 7.25
N LEU A 59 -0.01 1.42 6.58
CA LEU A 59 -0.96 1.09 5.51
C LEU A 59 -0.30 1.32 4.16
N VAL A 60 -0.15 0.25 3.38
CA VAL A 60 0.26 0.29 1.98
C VAL A 60 -0.99 0.24 1.10
N VAL A 61 -1.08 1.11 0.12
CA VAL A 61 -2.20 1.15 -0.83
C VAL A 61 -1.66 0.81 -2.21
N ALA A 62 -1.99 -0.39 -2.68
CA ALA A 62 -1.72 -0.82 -4.03
C ALA A 62 -2.73 -0.15 -4.98
N ILE A 63 -2.25 0.56 -5.99
CA ILE A 63 -3.09 1.32 -6.92
C ILE A 63 -2.86 0.88 -8.36
N LEU A 64 -3.91 0.93 -9.18
CA LEU A 64 -3.77 0.82 -10.63
C LEU A 64 -3.43 2.18 -11.27
N PRO A 65 -2.89 2.20 -12.51
CA PRO A 65 -2.55 3.44 -13.22
C PRO A 65 -3.75 4.36 -13.46
N ASP A 66 -4.96 3.81 -13.50
CA ASP A 66 -6.22 4.53 -13.72
C ASP A 66 -6.72 5.33 -12.51
N VAL A 67 -6.03 5.25 -11.36
CA VAL A 67 -6.29 6.11 -10.20
C VAL A 67 -5.71 7.51 -10.45
N PRO A 68 -6.51 8.58 -10.43
CA PRO A 68 -6.03 9.95 -10.64
C PRO A 68 -5.03 10.42 -9.58
N GLU A 69 -4.13 11.34 -9.94
CA GLU A 69 -3.10 11.88 -9.04
C GLU A 69 -3.70 12.54 -7.79
N GLU A 70 -4.83 13.23 -7.91
CA GLU A 70 -5.54 13.83 -6.78
C GLU A 70 -5.85 12.79 -5.68
N HIS A 71 -6.35 11.61 -6.06
CA HIS A 71 -6.59 10.52 -5.10
C HIS A 71 -5.29 10.01 -4.48
N ARG A 72 -4.19 9.98 -5.23
CA ARG A 72 -2.87 9.55 -4.72
C ARG A 72 -2.34 10.54 -3.70
N ASP A 73 -2.48 11.83 -3.96
CA ASP A 73 -2.07 12.90 -3.05
C ASP A 73 -2.90 12.89 -1.77
N ILE A 74 -4.21 12.67 -1.87
CA ILE A 74 -5.08 12.45 -0.70
C ILE A 74 -4.55 11.29 0.13
N LEU A 75 -4.23 10.14 -0.47
CA LEU A 75 -3.71 8.98 0.26
C LEU A 75 -2.35 9.26 0.91
N ARG A 76 -1.41 9.89 0.19
CA ARG A 76 -0.11 10.30 0.75
C ARG A 76 -0.28 11.25 1.93
N SER A 77 -1.20 12.22 1.84
CA SER A 77 -1.51 13.15 2.92
C SER A 77 -2.05 12.47 4.19
N GLN A 78 -2.69 11.30 4.04
CA GLN A 78 -3.15 10.50 5.18
C GLN A 78 -2.05 9.64 5.83
N GLY A 79 -0.82 9.67 5.28
CA GLY A 79 0.29 8.84 5.72
C GLY A 79 0.31 7.43 5.11
N CYS A 80 -0.47 7.19 4.05
CA CYS A 80 -0.45 5.91 3.34
C CYS A 80 0.79 5.81 2.45
N ILE A 81 1.36 4.61 2.37
CA ILE A 81 2.41 4.28 1.40
C ILE A 81 1.74 3.88 0.10
N VAL A 82 1.80 4.73 -0.92
CA VAL A 82 1.17 4.46 -2.23
C VAL A 82 2.12 3.66 -3.11
N ARG A 83 1.66 2.53 -3.66
CA ARG A 83 2.42 1.67 -4.58
C ARG A 83 1.60 1.37 -5.82
N GLU A 84 2.07 1.86 -6.96
CA GLU A 84 1.47 1.48 -8.24
C GLU A 84 1.80 0.04 -8.60
N ILE A 85 0.82 -0.67 -9.17
CA ILE A 85 0.94 -2.04 -9.66
C ILE A 85 0.33 -2.14 -11.06
N ASP A 86 0.93 -2.96 -11.92
CA ASP A 86 0.36 -3.16 -13.26
C ASP A 86 -0.91 -4.02 -13.17
N PRO A 87 -1.92 -3.73 -14.01
CA PRO A 87 -3.09 -4.58 -14.14
C PRO A 87 -2.73 -5.98 -14.66
N ILE A 88 -3.46 -6.99 -14.19
CA ILE A 88 -3.37 -8.36 -14.70
C ILE A 88 -4.50 -8.57 -15.72
N TYR A 89 -4.12 -8.76 -16.98
CA TYR A 89 -5.03 -9.13 -18.05
C TYR A 89 -5.05 -10.66 -18.24
N PRO A 90 -6.21 -11.27 -18.46
CA PRO A 90 -6.27 -12.66 -18.85
C PRO A 90 -5.63 -12.85 -20.23
N PRO A 91 -5.05 -14.03 -20.52
CA PRO A 91 -4.54 -14.34 -21.84
C PRO A 91 -5.68 -14.35 -22.87
N GLU A 92 -5.36 -14.10 -24.13
CA GLU A 92 -6.33 -14.06 -25.25
C GLU A 92 -7.09 -15.37 -25.43
N ASN A 93 -6.51 -16.48 -24.97
CA ASN A 93 -7.09 -17.81 -25.04
C ASN A 93 -8.25 -17.89 -24.04
N GLN A 94 -9.47 -17.84 -24.58
CA GLN A 94 -10.73 -17.79 -23.85
C GLN A 94 -10.96 -19.07 -23.02
N ILE A 95 -10.36 -19.13 -21.83
CA ILE A 95 -10.73 -20.14 -20.83
C ILE A 95 -12.05 -19.71 -20.20
N GLN A 96 -12.98 -20.66 -20.04
CA GLN A 96 -14.36 -20.45 -19.55
C GLN A 96 -14.44 -19.65 -18.24
N PHE A 97 -13.33 -19.55 -17.50
CA PHE A 97 -13.25 -18.91 -16.18
C PHE A 97 -12.39 -17.63 -16.13
N ALA A 98 -11.65 -17.27 -17.20
CA ALA A 98 -10.87 -16.03 -17.22
C ALA A 98 -11.51 -14.99 -18.15
N MET A 99 -12.18 -14.02 -17.56
CA MET A 99 -12.95 -13.01 -18.28
C MET A 99 -12.32 -11.62 -18.13
N ALA A 100 -12.26 -10.88 -19.23
CA ALA A 100 -11.59 -9.58 -19.29
C ALA A 100 -12.18 -8.51 -18.34
N TYR A 101 -13.46 -8.58 -17.98
CA TYR A 101 -14.04 -7.63 -17.03
C TYR A 101 -13.59 -7.86 -15.57
N TYR A 102 -12.93 -9.00 -15.28
CA TYR A 102 -12.36 -9.29 -13.96
C TYR A 102 -10.91 -8.80 -13.79
N VAL A 103 -10.39 -7.94 -14.67
CA VAL A 103 -9.03 -7.35 -14.57
C VAL A 103 -8.77 -6.76 -13.17
N ILE A 104 -9.73 -6.04 -12.58
CA ILE A 104 -9.61 -5.50 -11.22
C ILE A 104 -9.41 -6.61 -10.17
N ASN A 105 -10.10 -7.75 -10.33
CA ASN A 105 -10.00 -8.88 -9.41
C ASN A 105 -8.66 -9.61 -9.56
N TYR A 106 -8.20 -9.85 -10.80
CA TYR A 106 -6.89 -10.45 -11.04
C TYR A 106 -5.78 -9.55 -10.52
N SER A 107 -5.91 -8.23 -10.74
CA SER A 107 -4.91 -7.25 -10.30
C SER A 107 -4.71 -7.21 -8.78
N LYS A 108 -5.71 -7.63 -7.97
CA LYS A 108 -5.51 -7.80 -6.51
C LYS A 108 -4.38 -8.78 -6.18
N LEU A 109 -4.09 -9.75 -7.06
CA LEU A 109 -3.01 -10.72 -6.84
C LEU A 109 -1.61 -10.06 -6.86
N ARG A 110 -1.46 -8.90 -7.51
CA ARG A 110 -0.20 -8.13 -7.50
C ARG A 110 0.19 -7.63 -6.12
N ILE A 111 -0.72 -7.63 -5.13
CA ILE A 111 -0.40 -7.32 -3.74
C ILE A 111 0.73 -8.23 -3.20
N TRP A 112 0.82 -9.48 -3.65
CA TRP A 112 1.93 -10.38 -3.27
C TRP A 112 3.31 -9.84 -3.66
N ASN A 113 3.39 -9.05 -4.74
CA ASN A 113 4.62 -8.41 -5.22
C ASN A 113 4.91 -7.07 -4.54
N VAL A 114 4.00 -6.55 -3.71
CA VAL A 114 4.19 -5.29 -2.96
C VAL A 114 5.14 -5.50 -1.76
N SER A 115 5.70 -6.72 -1.62
CA SER A 115 6.63 -7.07 -0.57
C SER A 115 8.08 -6.76 -0.96
N SER A 116 8.75 -5.94 -0.14
CA SER A 116 10.21 -5.95 0.05
C SER A 116 10.73 -7.28 0.63
N THR A 117 9.87 -8.28 0.75
CA THR A 117 10.18 -9.65 1.14
C THR A 117 10.17 -10.47 -0.15
N LYS A 118 11.34 -10.79 -0.71
CA LYS A 118 11.47 -11.86 -1.69
C LYS A 118 10.73 -13.09 -1.15
N PHE A 119 9.53 -13.37 -1.66
CA PHE A 119 8.91 -14.67 -1.46
C PHE A 119 9.77 -15.62 -2.28
N TYR A 120 10.45 -16.56 -1.61
CA TYR A 120 11.29 -17.52 -2.29
C TYR A 120 10.42 -18.29 -3.30
N ARG A 121 10.74 -18.04 -4.58
CA ARG A 121 10.41 -18.78 -5.79
C ARG A 121 10.00 -20.23 -5.48
N LEU A 122 8.75 -20.57 -5.77
CA LEU A 122 8.37 -21.98 -5.94
C LEU A 122 9.07 -22.47 -7.21
N HIS A 123 10.11 -23.28 -7.03
CA HIS A 123 10.62 -24.14 -8.10
C HIS A 123 9.55 -25.20 -8.37
N TYR A 124 8.90 -25.10 -9.52
CA TYR A 124 8.24 -26.25 -10.12
C TYR A 124 9.29 -26.99 -10.96
N ASN A 125 9.46 -28.27 -10.66
CA ASN A 125 10.20 -29.25 -11.47
C ASN A 125 9.40 -29.57 -12.73
#